data_AF-A0AAD6GGS4-F1
#
_entry.id   AF-A0AAD6GGS4-F1
#
_cell.length_a   1.000
_cell.length_b   1.000
_cell.length_c   1.000
_cell.angle_alpha   90.00
_cell.angle_beta   90.00
_cell.angle_gamma   90.00
#
_symmetry.space_group_name_H-M   'P 1'
#
loop_
_entity.id
_entity.type
_entity.pdbx_description
1 polymer ?
#
loop_
_entity_poly.entity_id
_entity_poly.type
_entity_poly.pdbx_seq_one_letter_code
_entity_poly.pdbx_strand_id
1 'polypeptide(L)'
;MYGGYVIYNAGAIWLIISSILCGAPPTWLMFVVCRALQGLALGALLPSGMMILRSTYRRGPRKNQVFSIDGACAALGFFAGFSVSELYEASVIASRVQ
;
A
#
# COMPACT_ATOMS: atom_id res chain seq x y z
N MET A 1 -20.59 -2.72 12.85
CA MET A 1 -19.73 -3.78 12.27
C MET A 1 -19.54 -3.66 10.75
N TYR A 2 -20.27 -2.79 10.03
CA TYR A 2 -20.14 -2.65 8.56
C TYR A 2 -19.26 -1.47 8.08
N GLY A 3 -18.99 -0.47 8.92
CA GLY A 3 -18.31 0.75 8.48
C GLY A 3 -16.89 0.52 7.96
N GLY A 4 -16.07 -0.26 8.67
CA GLY A 4 -14.68 -0.49 8.26
C GLY A 4 -14.51 -1.27 6.96
N TYR A 5 -15.42 -2.20 6.66
CA TYR A 5 -15.37 -3.01 5.44
C TYR A 5 -15.65 -2.20 4.18
N VAL A 6 -16.60 -1.25 4.26
CA VAL A 6 -16.92 -0.35 3.13
C VAL A 6 -15.75 0.58 2.85
N ILE A 7 -15.14 1.16 3.89
CA ILE A 7 -14.02 2.10 3.75
C ILE A 7 -12.77 1.37 3.25
N TYR A 8 -12.53 0.13 3.69
CA TYR A 8 -11.44 -0.71 3.17
C TYR A 8 -11.60 -0.99 1.67
N ASN A 9 -12.78 -1.41 1.22
CA ASN A 9 -13.02 -1.67 -0.20
C ASN A 9 -13.00 -0.39 -1.05
N ALA A 10 -13.59 0.70 -0.55
CA ALA A 10 -13.55 2.00 -1.23
C ALA A 10 -12.10 2.50 -1.36
N GLY A 11 -11.28 2.35 -0.32
CA GLY A 11 -9.85 2.62 -0.36
C GLY A 11 -9.12 1.76 -1.38
N ALA A 12 -9.37 0.44 -1.41
CA ALA A 12 -8.74 -0.47 -2.37
C ALA A 12 -9.10 -0.14 -3.83
N ILE A 13 -10.37 0.16 -4.11
CA ILE A 13 -10.81 0.59 -5.45
C ILE A 13 -10.14 1.92 -5.83
N TRP A 14 -10.05 2.86 -4.88
CA TRP A 14 -9.37 4.14 -5.09
C TRP A 14 -7.86 3.99 -5.33
N LEU A 15 -7.20 3.04 -4.66
CA LEU A 15 -5.80 2.66 -4.94
C LEU A 15 -5.65 2.14 -6.38
N ILE A 16 -6.53 1.25 -6.83
CA ILE A 16 -6.45 0.67 -8.18
C ILE A 16 -6.63 1.75 -9.24
N ILE A 17 -7.63 2.60 -9.08
CA ILE A 17 -7.88 3.72 -10.00
C ILE A 17 -6.66 4.64 -10.06
N SER A 18 -6.15 5.08 -8.90
CA SER A 18 -4.97 5.95 -8.85
C SER A 18 -3.68 5.27 -9.33
N SER A 19 -3.56 3.95 -9.25
CA SER A 19 -2.40 3.23 -9.83
C SER A 19 -2.47 3.18 -11.37
N ILE A 20 -3.66 3.02 -11.93
CA ILE A 20 -3.87 3.03 -13.39
C ILE A 20 -3.59 4.42 -13.96
N LEU A 21 -4.04 5.49 -13.29
CA LEU A 21 -3.76 6.86 -13.71
C LEU A 21 -2.25 7.19 -13.71
N CYS A 22 -1.45 6.53 -12.87
CA CYS A 22 -0.01 6.78 -12.77
C CYS A 22 0.81 6.12 -13.88
N GLY A 23 0.24 5.15 -14.60
CA GLY A 23 0.96 4.36 -15.62
C GLY A 23 1.19 5.08 -16.95
N ALA A 24 0.40 6.12 -17.25
CA ALA A 24 0.52 6.89 -18.49
C ALA A 24 0.38 8.41 -18.28
N PRO A 25 1.23 9.08 -17.47
CA PRO A 25 1.12 10.51 -17.27
C PRO A 25 1.80 11.28 -18.41
N PRO A 26 1.07 12.11 -19.18
CA PRO A 26 1.62 12.94 -20.24
C PRO A 26 2.34 14.20 -19.71
N THR A 27 2.23 14.51 -18.41
CA THR A 27 2.77 15.75 -17.83
C THR A 27 3.19 15.55 -16.37
N TRP A 28 4.26 16.22 -15.94
CA TRP A 28 4.81 16.13 -14.57
C TRP A 28 3.76 16.41 -13.49
N LEU A 29 2.86 17.35 -13.74
CA LEU A 29 1.83 17.79 -12.81
C LEU A 29 0.79 16.69 -12.57
N MET A 30 0.46 15.91 -13.61
CA MET A 30 -0.45 14.77 -13.52
C MET A 30 0.17 13.62 -12.72
N PHE A 31 1.49 13.42 -12.82
CA PHE A 31 2.21 12.46 -12.00
C PHE A 31 2.20 12.82 -10.50
N VAL A 32 2.43 14.09 -10.16
CA VAL A 32 2.39 14.57 -8.77
C VAL A 32 0.99 14.43 -8.17
N VAL A 33 -0.05 14.82 -8.92
CA VAL A 33 -1.45 14.66 -8.49
C VAL A 33 -1.78 13.18 -8.28
N CYS A 34 -1.30 12.30 -9.16
CA CYS A 34 -1.52 10.87 -9.03
C CYS A 34 -0.88 10.27 -7.77
N ARG A 35 0.34 10.71 -7.42
CA ARG A 35 1.02 10.34 -6.16
C ARG A 35 0.27 10.84 -4.93
N ALA A 36 -0.25 12.06 -4.97
CA ALA A 36 -1.06 12.61 -3.89
C ALA A 36 -2.35 11.78 -3.69
N LEU A 37 -3.00 11.37 -4.78
CA LEU A 37 -4.19 10.52 -4.75
C LEU A 37 -3.92 9.14 -4.16
N GLN A 38 -2.79 8.49 -4.50
CA GLN A 38 -2.36 7.25 -3.86
C GLN A 38 -2.11 7.40 -2.36
N GLY A 39 -1.56 8.55 -1.93
CA GLY A 39 -1.40 8.86 -0.51
C GLY A 39 -2.72 8.91 0.25
N LEU A 40 -3.74 9.57 -0.33
CA LEU A 40 -5.09 9.60 0.23
C LEU A 40 -5.73 8.21 0.30
N ALA A 41 -5.47 7.39 -0.72
CA ALA A 41 -5.90 6.02 -0.83
C ALA A 41 -5.36 5.15 0.33
N LEU A 42 -4.03 5.19 0.55
CA LEU A 42 -3.36 4.47 1.62
C LEU A 42 -3.83 4.96 3.00
N GLY A 43 -4.04 6.27 3.13
CA GLY A 43 -4.55 6.90 4.35
C GLY A 43 -5.95 6.41 4.75
N ALA A 44 -6.80 6.02 3.79
CA ALA A 44 -8.11 5.42 4.08
C ALA A 44 -8.04 3.90 4.31
N LEU A 45 -7.17 3.20 3.56
CA LEU A 45 -7.04 1.74 3.60
C LEU A 45 -6.42 1.25 4.92
N LEU A 46 -5.33 1.88 5.36
CA LEU A 46 -4.57 1.49 6.56
C LEU A 46 -5.39 1.52 7.86
N PRO A 47 -6.04 2.64 8.26
CA PRO A 47 -6.82 2.69 9.49
C PRO A 47 -8.07 1.81 9.41
N SER A 48 -8.63 1.61 8.21
CA SER A 48 -9.79 0.74 8.00
C SER A 48 -9.44 -0.73 8.18
N GLY A 49 -8.30 -1.17 7.65
CA GLY A 49 -7.75 -2.51 7.89
C GLY A 49 -7.49 -2.76 9.37
N MET A 50 -6.82 -1.83 10.05
CA MET A 50 -6.58 -1.92 11.50
C MET A 50 -7.89 -1.91 12.31
N MET A 51 -8.91 -1.16 11.89
CA MET A 51 -10.21 -1.13 12.54
C MET A 51 -10.96 -2.46 12.41
N ILE A 52 -10.95 -3.08 11.23
CA ILE A 52 -11.52 -4.42 11.01
C ILE A 52 -10.83 -5.42 11.94
N LEU A 53 -9.50 -5.44 11.93
CA LEU A 53 -8.68 -6.33 12.75
C LEU A 53 -8.96 -6.17 14.25
N ARG A 54 -9.08 -4.92 14.73
CA ARG A 54 -9.43 -4.61 16.13
C ARG A 54 -10.82 -5.05 16.53
N SER A 55 -11.75 -5.12 15.57
CA SER A 55 -13.16 -5.47 15.81
C SER A 55 -13.42 -6.97 15.77
N THR A 56 -12.68 -7.73 14.96
CA THR A 56 -12.85 -9.19 14.81
C THR A 56 -12.24 -9.98 15.98
N TYR A 57 -11.14 -9.50 16.56
CA TYR A 57 -10.46 -10.20 17.65
C TYR A 57 -10.86 -9.64 19.03
N ARG A 58 -11.49 -10.49 19.85
CA ARG A 58 -11.79 -10.20 21.27
C ARG A 58 -10.48 -9.84 22.01
N ARG A 59 -10.53 -8.82 22.88
CA ARG A 59 -9.35 -8.33 23.64
C ARG A 59 -8.74 -9.50 24.45
N GLY A 60 -7.47 -9.84 24.17
CA GLY A 60 -6.68 -10.91 24.80
C GLY A 60 -5.27 -11.03 24.18
N PRO A 61 -4.36 -11.85 24.73
CA PRO A 61 -2.96 -11.98 24.27
C PRO A 61 -2.84 -12.35 22.78
N ARG A 62 -3.81 -13.10 22.24
CA ARG A 62 -3.94 -13.40 20.80
C ARG A 62 -4.06 -12.14 19.93
N LYS A 63 -4.66 -11.05 20.42
CA LYS A 63 -4.80 -9.80 19.64
C LYS A 63 -3.46 -9.09 19.45
N ASN A 64 -2.55 -9.22 20.40
CA ASN A 64 -1.22 -8.62 20.30
C ASN A 64 -0.37 -9.31 19.24
N GLN A 65 -0.44 -10.64 19.16
CA GLN A 65 0.29 -11.41 18.14
C GLN A 65 -0.15 -11.04 16.72
N VAL A 66 -1.46 -10.88 16.49
CA VAL A 66 -1.97 -10.48 15.16
C VAL A 66 -1.50 -9.06 14.80
N PHE A 67 -1.46 -8.13 15.77
CA PHE A 67 -0.89 -6.80 15.56
C PHE A 67 0.63 -6.81 15.31
N SER A 68 1.37 -7.69 15.99
CA SER A 68 2.80 -7.87 15.76
C SER A 68 3.10 -8.45 14.37
N ILE A 69 2.26 -9.37 13.89
CA ILE A 69 2.37 -9.95 12.54
C ILE A 69 2.04 -8.90 11.48
N ASP A 70 0.99 -8.09 11.67
CA ASP A 70 0.63 -6.99 10.74
C ASP A 70 1.80 -6.00 10.58
N GLY A 71 2.44 -5.62 11.70
CA GLY A 71 3.66 -4.79 11.68
C GLY A 71 4.88 -5.48 11.05
N ALA A 72 5.08 -6.78 11.29
CA ALA A 72 6.14 -7.55 10.66
C ALA A 72 5.95 -7.64 9.14
N CYS A 73 4.70 -7.82 8.67
CA CYS A 73 4.36 -7.78 7.25
C CYS A 73 4.66 -6.42 6.62
N ALA A 74 4.39 -5.30 7.33
CA ALA A 74 4.73 -3.97 6.84
C ALA A 74 6.25 -3.78 6.65
N ALA A 75 7.07 -4.22 7.62
CA ALA A 75 8.52 -4.18 7.52
C ALA A 75 9.05 -5.07 6.38
N LEU A 76 8.54 -6.30 6.28
CA LEU A 76 8.91 -7.23 5.20
C LEU A 76 8.56 -6.67 3.82
N GLY A 77 7.37 -6.06 3.67
CA GLY A 77 6.96 -5.39 2.44
C GLY A 77 7.89 -4.24 2.05
N PHE A 78 8.36 -3.45 3.03
CA PHE A 78 9.32 -2.38 2.80
C PHE A 78 10.67 -2.90 2.28
N PHE A 79 11.24 -3.92 2.93
CA PHE A 79 12.50 -4.53 2.49
C PHE A 79 12.38 -5.21 1.12
N ALA A 80 11.31 -5.97 0.89
CA ALA A 80 11.07 -6.62 -0.39
C ALA A 80 10.93 -5.59 -1.53
N GLY A 81 10.20 -4.49 -1.29
CA GLY A 81 10.07 -3.40 -2.24
C GLY A 81 11.40 -2.72 -2.56
N PHE A 82 12.24 -2.50 -1.54
CA PHE A 82 13.58 -1.95 -1.73
C PHE A 82 14.46 -2.88 -2.59
N SER A 83 14.48 -4.18 -2.29
CA SER A 83 15.29 -5.15 -3.05
C SER A 83 14.84 -5.28 -4.50
N VAL A 84 13.54 -5.32 -4.77
CA VAL A 84 13.02 -5.31 -6.15
C VAL A 84 13.39 -4.01 -6.87
N SER A 85 13.42 -2.91 -6.12
CA SER A 85 13.79 -1.60 -6.66
C SER A 85 15.24 -1.55 -7.14
N GLU A 86 16.18 -2.07 -6.35
CA GLU A 86 17.58 -2.16 -6.78
C GLU A 86 17.77 -3.11 -7.97
N LEU A 87 17.06 -4.25 -7.98
CA LEU A 87 17.19 -5.23 -9.06
C LEU A 87 16.74 -4.66 -10.41
N TYR A 88 15.67 -3.87 -10.47
CA TYR A 88 15.25 -3.25 -11.73
C TYR A 88 16.27 -2.22 -12.22
N GLU A 89 16.83 -1.39 -11.34
CA GLU A 89 17.85 -0.40 -11.71
C GLU A 89 19.11 -1.09 -12.26
N ALA A 90 19.57 -2.17 -11.61
CA ALA A 90 20.69 -2.96 -12.10
C ALA A 90 20.46 -3.52 -13.52
N SER A 91 19.23 -3.99 -13.80
CA SER A 91 18.86 -4.53 -15.13
C SER A 91 18.79 -3.45 -16.22
N VAL A 92 18.37 -2.24 -15.86
CA VAL A 92 18.29 -1.09 -16.77
C VAL A 92 19.70 -0.58 -17.10
N ILE A 93 20.59 -0.50 -16.11
CA ILE A 93 21.99 -0.08 -16.33
C ILE A 93 22.71 -1.08 -17.23
N ALA A 94 22.53 -2.39 -17.02
CA ALA A 94 23.14 -3.42 -17.87
C ALA A 94 22.71 -3.28 -19.35
N SER A 95 21.45 -2.92 -19.59
CA SER A 95 20.91 -2.73 -20.95
C SER A 95 21.33 -1.41 -21.62
N ARG A 96 21.83 -0.44 -20.85
CA ARG A 96 22.32 0.87 -21.34
C ARG A 96 23.82 0.87 -21.64
N VAL A 97 24.55 -0.15 -21.18
CA VAL A 97 26.02 -0.29 -21.31
C VAL A 97 26.40 -1.21 -22.48
N GLN A 98 25.47 -1.98 -23.03
CA GLN A 98 25.62 -2.74 -24.28
C GLN A 98 25.20 -1.91 -25.49
#